data_AF-A0A847F4P6-F1
#
_entry.id   AF-A0A847F4P6-F1
#
_cell.length_a   1.000
_cell.length_b   1.000
_cell.length_c   1.000
_cell.angle_alpha   90.00
_cell.angle_beta   90.00
_cell.angle_gamma   90.00
#
_symmetry.space_group_name_H-M   'P 1'
#
loop_
_entity.id
_entity.type
_entity.pdbx_description
1 polymer ?
#
loop_
_entity_poly.entity_id
_entity_poly.type
_entity_poly.pdbx_seq_one_letter_code
_entity_poly.pdbx_strand_id
1 'polypeptide(L)'
;MRSVLAVLALIVGLSIASLTPAAQAEEARAAQKTYMAKIQEGIAQVRSEAYDQALSTFREAKEAEPQRAEAIYYEAVTLRLKGEEEAALEAFRRARVISKQAGNARMEARSLQGAAQILERHPESLDEARTTWLELAALLREHPNAGVAAVPAARIEAIDHLAKANANAAITKKRVAEREEELRQEEAKKAKKKR
;
A
#
# COMPACT_ATOMS: atom_id res chain seq x y z
N MET A 1 -11.39 -28.27 -59.98
CA MET A 1 -11.35 -27.12 -59.05
C MET A 1 -12.19 -27.44 -57.83
N ARG A 2 -11.60 -27.96 -56.76
CA ARG A 2 -12.13 -27.95 -55.37
C ARG A 2 -11.14 -28.49 -54.33
N SER A 3 -9.83 -28.52 -54.67
CA SER A 3 -8.80 -29.22 -53.89
C SER A 3 -7.71 -28.29 -53.32
N VAL A 4 -7.97 -26.98 -53.24
CA VAL A 4 -6.97 -26.00 -52.74
C VAL A 4 -7.45 -25.24 -51.50
N LEU A 5 -8.76 -25.25 -51.20
CA LEU A 5 -9.32 -24.50 -50.07
C LEU A 5 -9.29 -25.26 -48.73
N ALA A 6 -9.03 -26.57 -48.71
CA ALA A 6 -8.98 -27.34 -47.46
C ALA A 6 -7.58 -27.37 -46.80
N VAL A 7 -6.52 -26.96 -47.51
CA VAL A 7 -5.14 -26.99 -46.99
C VAL A 7 -4.73 -25.66 -46.36
N LEU A 8 -5.42 -24.56 -46.67
CA LEU A 8 -5.13 -23.23 -46.12
C LEU A 8 -5.78 -22.95 -44.76
N ALA A 9 -6.72 -23.78 -44.31
CA ALA A 9 -7.34 -23.65 -42.99
C ALA A 9 -6.55 -24.37 -41.87
N LEU A 10 -5.41 -24.99 -42.18
CA LEU A 10 -4.59 -25.73 -41.22
C LEU A 10 -3.32 -24.98 -40.77
N ILE A 11 -3.00 -23.84 -41.38
CA ILE A 11 -1.75 -23.11 -41.12
C ILE A 11 -1.93 -21.95 -40.13
N VAL A 12 -3.17 -21.56 -39.79
CA VAL A 12 -3.40 -20.47 -38.80
C VAL A 12 -3.78 -21.00 -37.40
N GLY A 13 -3.96 -22.32 -37.26
CA GLY A 13 -4.30 -22.97 -35.97
C GLY A 13 -3.12 -23.59 -35.20
N LEU A 14 -1.90 -23.51 -35.73
CA LEU A 14 -0.71 -24.23 -35.23
C LEU A 14 0.43 -23.24 -34.96
N SER A 15 0.41 -22.53 -33.83
CA SER A 15 1.65 -21.91 -33.30
C SER A 15 1.68 -21.66 -31.80
N ILE A 16 0.68 -22.09 -31.01
CA ILE A 16 0.78 -21.98 -29.53
C ILE A 16 0.51 -23.32 -28.81
N ALA A 17 -0.04 -24.34 -29.47
CA ALA A 17 -0.38 -25.61 -28.80
C ALA A 17 0.59 -26.74 -29.16
N SER A 18 1.79 -26.75 -28.56
CA SER A 18 2.56 -27.97 -28.23
C SER A 18 3.96 -27.69 -27.68
N LEU A 19 4.12 -26.69 -26.80
CA LEU A 19 5.31 -26.70 -25.93
C LEU A 19 5.21 -27.94 -25.02
N THR A 20 6.24 -28.76 -24.99
CA THR A 20 6.34 -29.87 -24.04
C THR A 20 6.33 -29.30 -22.61
N PRO A 21 5.89 -30.05 -21.59
CA PRO A 21 5.97 -29.60 -20.21
C PRO A 21 7.38 -29.15 -19.79
N ALA A 22 8.42 -29.74 -20.41
CA ALA A 22 9.82 -29.33 -20.22
C ALA A 22 10.11 -27.94 -20.80
N ALA A 23 9.64 -27.65 -22.02
CA ALA A 23 9.82 -26.35 -22.66
C ALA A 23 9.02 -25.24 -21.96
N GLN A 24 7.80 -25.54 -21.49
CA GLN A 24 7.01 -24.62 -20.65
C GLN A 24 7.69 -24.34 -19.31
N ALA A 25 8.29 -25.35 -18.68
CA ALA A 25 9.02 -25.19 -17.43
C ALA A 25 10.31 -24.37 -17.62
N GLU A 26 10.99 -24.51 -18.76
CA GLU A 26 12.16 -23.71 -19.11
C GLU A 26 11.80 -22.25 -19.34
N GLU A 27 10.73 -21.99 -20.10
CA GLU A 27 10.21 -20.65 -20.35
C GLU A 27 9.77 -19.97 -19.04
N ALA A 28 9.05 -20.68 -18.16
CA ALA A 28 8.66 -20.18 -16.85
C ALA A 28 9.89 -19.87 -15.97
N ARG A 29 10.94 -20.69 -16.01
CA ARG A 29 12.20 -20.42 -15.30
C ARG A 29 12.91 -19.20 -15.87
N ALA A 30 12.92 -19.03 -17.19
CA ALA A 30 13.50 -17.87 -17.83
C ALA A 30 12.74 -16.59 -17.47
N ALA A 31 11.40 -16.60 -17.52
CA ALA A 31 10.54 -15.51 -17.09
C ALA A 31 10.78 -15.16 -15.61
N GLN A 32 10.84 -16.16 -14.73
CA GLN A 32 11.15 -15.96 -13.31
C GLN A 32 12.54 -15.34 -13.10
N LYS A 33 13.55 -15.80 -13.85
CA LYS A 33 14.91 -15.24 -13.75
C LYS A 33 14.94 -13.78 -14.20
N THR A 34 14.31 -13.47 -15.32
CA THR A 34 14.17 -12.09 -15.83
C THR A 34 13.46 -11.21 -14.82
N TYR A 35 12.35 -11.68 -14.26
CA TYR A 35 11.61 -10.99 -13.22
C TYR A 35 12.48 -10.67 -12.00
N MET A 36 13.18 -11.66 -11.45
CA MET A 36 14.05 -11.47 -10.29
C MET A 36 15.20 -10.49 -10.59
N ALA A 37 15.78 -10.54 -11.79
CA ALA A 37 16.80 -9.59 -12.22
C ALA A 37 16.27 -8.16 -12.25
N LYS A 38 15.06 -7.96 -12.81
CA LYS A 38 14.40 -6.65 -12.85
C LYS A 38 14.05 -6.13 -11.45
N ILE A 39 13.61 -6.99 -10.54
CA ILE A 39 13.41 -6.62 -9.13
C ILE A 39 14.71 -6.11 -8.51
N GLN A 40 15.83 -6.81 -8.70
CA GLN A 40 17.11 -6.42 -8.14
C GLN A 40 17.64 -5.12 -8.75
N GLU A 41 17.51 -4.96 -10.06
CA GLU A 41 17.85 -3.74 -10.80
C GLU A 41 17.05 -2.54 -10.27
N GLY A 42 15.72 -2.67 -10.16
CA GLY A 42 14.86 -1.61 -9.66
C GLY A 42 15.19 -1.24 -8.21
N ILE A 43 15.46 -2.22 -7.34
CA ILE A 43 15.90 -1.94 -5.96
C ILE A 43 17.23 -1.16 -5.94
N ALA A 44 18.19 -1.51 -6.81
CA ALA A 44 19.45 -0.79 -6.90
C ALA A 44 19.24 0.66 -7.36
N GLN A 45 18.35 0.89 -8.32
CA GLN A 45 17.97 2.24 -8.77
C GLN A 45 17.30 3.04 -7.64
N VAL A 46 16.39 2.43 -6.85
CA VAL A 46 15.80 3.08 -5.66
C VAL A 46 16.87 3.48 -4.66
N ARG A 47 17.88 2.63 -4.40
CA ARG A 47 18.98 2.93 -3.47
C ARG A 47 19.89 4.06 -3.95
N SER A 48 19.92 4.30 -5.25
CA SER A 48 20.62 5.42 -5.89
C SER A 48 19.71 6.63 -6.15
N GLU A 49 18.50 6.63 -5.57
CA GLU A 49 17.48 7.68 -5.74
C GLU A 49 17.03 7.90 -7.20
N ALA A 50 17.31 6.96 -8.10
CA ALA A 50 16.90 6.98 -9.49
C ALA A 50 15.44 6.49 -9.64
N TYR A 51 14.52 7.22 -9.03
CA TYR A 51 13.13 6.76 -8.84
C TYR A 51 12.38 6.52 -10.16
N ASP A 52 12.50 7.40 -11.16
CA ASP A 52 11.80 7.22 -12.43
C ASP A 52 12.30 6.00 -13.21
N GLN A 53 13.61 5.72 -13.13
CA GLN A 53 14.19 4.51 -13.70
C GLN A 53 13.67 3.27 -12.97
N ALA A 54 13.66 3.29 -11.64
CA ALA A 54 13.10 2.23 -10.82
C ALA A 54 11.63 1.93 -11.17
N LEU A 55 10.80 2.96 -11.35
CA LEU A 55 9.40 2.80 -11.75
C LEU A 55 9.27 2.16 -13.14
N SER A 56 10.12 2.54 -14.10
CA SER A 56 10.17 1.89 -15.41
C SER A 56 10.57 0.41 -15.29
N THR A 57 11.61 0.11 -14.51
CA THR A 57 12.11 -1.24 -14.32
C THR A 57 11.09 -2.13 -13.59
N PHE A 58 10.36 -1.61 -12.60
CA PHE A 58 9.27 -2.36 -11.97
C PHE A 58 8.06 -2.54 -12.89
N ARG A 59 7.83 -1.64 -13.86
CA ARG A 59 6.82 -1.85 -14.90
C ARG A 59 7.16 -3.04 -15.78
N GLU A 60 8.41 -3.12 -16.26
CA GLU A 60 8.91 -4.28 -17.02
C GLU A 60 8.81 -5.58 -16.22
N ALA A 61 9.12 -5.55 -14.91
CA ALA A 61 8.95 -6.72 -14.05
C ALA A 61 7.48 -7.19 -13.98
N LYS A 62 6.53 -6.26 -13.84
CA LYS A 62 5.09 -6.60 -13.81
C LYS A 62 4.60 -7.18 -15.14
N GLU A 63 5.15 -6.74 -16.27
CA GLU A 63 4.80 -7.29 -17.59
C GLU A 63 5.28 -8.73 -17.74
N ALA A 64 6.45 -9.06 -17.18
CA ALA A 64 6.98 -10.42 -17.18
C ALA A 64 6.18 -11.38 -16.27
N GLU A 65 5.78 -10.93 -15.08
CA GLU A 65 5.08 -11.75 -14.08
C GLU A 65 3.96 -10.93 -13.38
N PRO A 66 2.78 -10.76 -14.01
CA PRO A 66 1.72 -9.86 -13.53
C PRO A 66 1.06 -10.31 -12.23
N GLN A 67 1.23 -11.57 -11.84
CA GLN A 67 0.63 -12.15 -10.62
C GLN A 67 1.54 -12.10 -9.39
N ARG A 68 2.70 -11.43 -9.47
CA ARG A 68 3.64 -11.31 -8.35
C ARG A 68 3.58 -9.92 -7.71
N ALA A 69 3.31 -9.91 -6.41
CA ALA A 69 3.16 -8.68 -5.65
C ALA A 69 4.48 -7.93 -5.40
N GLU A 70 5.65 -8.58 -5.49
CA GLU A 70 6.95 -7.95 -5.19
C GLU A 70 7.18 -6.66 -6.01
N ALA A 71 6.96 -6.70 -7.33
CA ALA A 71 7.19 -5.54 -8.20
C ALA A 71 6.25 -4.36 -7.86
N ILE A 72 4.98 -4.65 -7.54
CA ILE A 72 3.98 -3.64 -7.16
C ILE A 72 4.31 -3.07 -5.78
N TYR A 73 4.79 -3.91 -4.85
CA TYR A 73 5.26 -3.45 -3.54
C TYR A 73 6.46 -2.49 -3.68
N TYR A 74 7.46 -2.82 -4.51
CA TYR A 74 8.60 -1.93 -4.70
C TYR A 74 8.26 -0.67 -5.49
N GLU A 75 7.31 -0.73 -6.43
CA GLU A 75 6.70 0.45 -7.04
C GLU A 75 6.08 1.36 -5.97
N ALA A 76 5.27 0.81 -5.05
CA ALA A 76 4.67 1.56 -3.94
C ALA A 76 5.73 2.22 -3.03
N VAL A 77 6.80 1.48 -2.70
CA VAL A 77 7.93 2.02 -1.92
C VAL A 77 8.60 3.17 -2.67
N THR A 78 8.79 3.04 -3.99
CA THR A 78 9.44 4.05 -4.83
C THR A 78 8.60 5.31 -4.93
N LEU A 79 7.29 5.17 -5.18
CA LEU A 79 6.33 6.29 -5.21
C LEU A 79 6.33 7.04 -3.88
N ARG A 80 6.33 6.31 -2.75
CA ARG A 80 6.40 6.91 -1.41
C ARG A 80 7.70 7.69 -1.19
N LEU A 81 8.84 7.15 -1.63
CA LEU A 81 10.14 7.84 -1.52
C LEU A 81 10.21 9.08 -2.40
N LYS A 82 9.50 9.08 -3.53
CA LYS A 82 9.36 10.22 -4.44
C LYS A 82 8.35 11.27 -3.94
N GLY A 83 7.59 10.97 -2.87
CA GLY A 83 6.58 11.85 -2.29
C GLY A 83 5.19 11.72 -2.93
N GLU A 84 4.97 10.76 -3.83
CA GLU A 84 3.69 10.47 -4.46
C GLU A 84 2.86 9.54 -3.56
N GLU A 85 2.42 10.05 -2.40
CA GLU A 85 1.84 9.26 -1.31
C GLU A 85 0.50 8.58 -1.68
N GLU A 86 -0.39 9.26 -2.42
CA GLU A 86 -1.67 8.68 -2.86
C GLU A 86 -1.45 7.52 -3.84
N ALA A 87 -0.53 7.70 -4.80
CA ALA A 87 -0.18 6.65 -5.76
C ALA A 87 0.49 5.46 -5.06
N ALA A 88 1.35 5.74 -4.06
CA ALA A 88 1.97 4.71 -3.24
C ALA A 88 0.95 3.91 -2.42
N LEU A 89 -0.02 4.60 -1.81
CA LEU A 89 -1.08 3.96 -1.03
C LEU A 89 -1.91 3.00 -1.89
N GLU A 90 -2.28 3.42 -3.09
CA GLU A 90 -3.00 2.56 -4.03
C GLU A 90 -2.17 1.35 -4.49
N ALA A 91 -0.88 1.56 -4.76
CA ALA A 91 0.03 0.46 -5.10
C ALA A 91 0.19 -0.53 -3.94
N PHE A 92 0.29 -0.07 -2.68
CA PHE A 92 0.30 -0.97 -1.52
C PHE A 92 -1.00 -1.76 -1.38
N ARG A 93 -2.17 -1.14 -1.59
CA ARG A 93 -3.46 -1.84 -1.58
C ARG A 93 -3.52 -2.94 -2.64
N ARG A 94 -3.05 -2.67 -3.86
CA ARG A 94 -2.97 -3.67 -4.94
C ARG A 94 -2.00 -4.80 -4.60
N ALA A 95 -0.81 -4.49 -4.08
CA ALA A 95 0.16 -5.50 -3.65
C ALA A 95 -0.40 -6.41 -2.55
N ARG A 96 -1.17 -5.85 -1.61
CA ARG A 96 -1.86 -6.60 -0.57
C ARG A 96 -2.88 -7.60 -1.16
N VAL A 97 -3.74 -7.16 -2.09
CA VAL A 97 -4.76 -8.04 -2.71
C VAL A 97 -4.10 -9.24 -3.38
N ILE A 98 -3.06 -9.00 -4.19
CA ILE A 98 -2.35 -10.08 -4.90
C ILE A 98 -1.63 -11.00 -3.91
N SER A 99 -0.99 -10.43 -2.88
CA SER A 99 -0.29 -11.22 -1.86
C SER A 99 -1.25 -12.14 -1.10
N LYS A 100 -2.43 -11.63 -0.73
CA LYS A 100 -3.47 -12.40 -0.05
C LYS A 100 -3.99 -13.54 -0.91
N GLN A 101 -4.26 -13.28 -2.18
CA GLN A 101 -4.68 -14.30 -3.14
C GLN A 101 -3.62 -15.39 -3.33
N ALA A 102 -2.34 -15.02 -3.29
CA ALA A 102 -1.22 -15.93 -3.39
C ALA A 102 -0.86 -16.65 -2.07
N GLY A 103 -1.54 -16.36 -0.95
CA GLY A 103 -1.18 -16.88 0.37
C GLY A 103 0.18 -16.39 0.88
N ASN A 104 0.71 -15.30 0.33
CA ASN A 104 2.00 -14.72 0.71
C ASN A 104 1.80 -13.74 1.89
N ALA A 105 1.60 -14.29 3.08
CA ALA A 105 1.36 -13.53 4.31
C ALA A 105 2.47 -12.50 4.60
N ARG A 106 3.72 -12.82 4.25
CA ARG A 106 4.85 -11.89 4.42
C ARG A 106 4.72 -10.65 3.54
N MET A 107 4.34 -10.80 2.27
CA MET A 107 4.15 -9.67 1.38
C MET A 107 2.86 -8.90 1.70
N GLU A 108 1.80 -9.61 2.12
CA GLU A 108 0.58 -8.97 2.62
C GLU A 108 0.88 -8.08 3.82
N ALA A 109 1.63 -8.58 4.81
CA ALA A 109 2.06 -7.83 5.98
C ALA A 109 2.88 -6.58 5.64
N ARG A 110 3.84 -6.72 4.70
CA ARG A 110 4.65 -5.57 4.24
C ARG A 110 3.82 -4.51 3.54
N SER A 111 2.83 -4.92 2.75
CA SER A 111 1.93 -4.03 2.02
C SER A 111 1.00 -3.29 2.98
N LEU A 112 0.41 -3.99 3.95
CA LEU A 112 -0.37 -3.40 5.05
C LEU A 112 0.44 -2.37 5.84
N GLN A 113 1.66 -2.73 6.24
CA GLN A 113 2.54 -1.84 6.97
C GLN A 113 2.88 -0.58 6.17
N GLY A 114 3.16 -0.71 4.87
CA GLY A 114 3.44 0.44 3.98
C GLY A 114 2.25 1.39 3.86
N ALA A 115 1.04 0.85 3.64
CA ALA A 115 -0.19 1.62 3.58
C ALA A 115 -0.49 2.34 4.91
N ALA A 116 -0.39 1.63 6.04
CA ALA A 116 -0.66 2.19 7.35
C ALA A 116 0.30 3.33 7.72
N GLN A 117 1.58 3.22 7.33
CA GLN A 117 2.57 4.28 7.53
C GLN A 117 2.28 5.55 6.73
N ILE A 118 1.71 5.42 5.53
CA ILE A 118 1.26 6.59 4.76
C ILE A 118 0.06 7.21 5.49
N LEU A 119 -0.99 6.43 5.74
CA LEU A 119 -2.21 6.92 6.40
C LEU A 119 -1.94 7.62 7.73
N GLU A 120 -1.01 7.11 8.54
CA GLU A 120 -0.66 7.68 9.85
C GLU A 120 -0.01 9.08 9.75
N ARG A 121 0.52 9.47 8.59
CA ARG A 121 1.07 10.82 8.35
C ARG A 121 -0.02 11.87 8.11
N HIS A 122 -1.26 11.43 7.88
CA HIS A 122 -2.40 12.29 7.57
C HIS A 122 -3.41 12.26 8.74
N PRO A 123 -3.57 13.36 9.50
CA PRO A 123 -4.47 13.40 10.66
C PRO A 123 -5.93 13.01 10.34
N GLU A 124 -6.40 13.34 9.15
CA GLU A 124 -7.72 12.98 8.63
C GLU A 124 -7.89 11.48 8.34
N SER A 125 -6.80 10.73 8.25
CA SER A 125 -6.77 9.31 7.92
C SER A 125 -6.39 8.42 9.10
N LEU A 126 -6.31 8.96 10.32
CA LEU A 126 -5.88 8.19 11.51
C LEU A 126 -6.80 7.01 11.84
N ASP A 127 -8.11 7.12 11.59
CA ASP A 127 -9.06 6.02 11.78
C ASP A 127 -8.79 4.87 10.79
N GLU A 128 -8.47 5.21 9.54
CA GLU A 128 -8.09 4.23 8.51
C GLU A 128 -6.71 3.63 8.81
N ALA A 129 -5.75 4.44 9.25
CA ALA A 129 -4.43 3.99 9.69
C ALA A 129 -4.56 2.96 10.81
N ARG A 130 -5.36 3.28 11.85
CA ARG A 130 -5.62 2.40 12.98
C ARG A 130 -6.25 1.08 12.54
N THR A 131 -7.23 1.13 11.64
CA THR A 131 -7.88 -0.05 11.08
C THR A 131 -6.87 -0.92 10.33
N THR A 132 -6.02 -0.30 9.52
CA THR A 132 -4.97 -1.00 8.76
C THR A 132 -3.92 -1.64 9.69
N TRP A 133 -3.55 -0.97 10.78
CA TRP A 133 -2.67 -1.54 11.81
C TRP A 133 -3.32 -2.73 12.56
N LEU A 134 -4.62 -2.67 12.83
CA LEU A 134 -5.37 -3.78 13.42
C LEU A 134 -5.41 -4.99 12.49
N GLU A 135 -5.61 -4.77 11.19
CA GLU A 135 -5.56 -5.85 10.19
C GLU A 135 -4.16 -6.48 10.13
N LEU A 136 -3.10 -5.67 10.18
CA LEU A 136 -1.73 -6.20 10.28
C LEU A 136 -1.53 -7.01 11.57
N ALA A 137 -2.02 -6.53 12.71
CA ALA A 137 -1.92 -7.25 13.98
C ALA A 137 -2.65 -8.60 13.94
N ALA A 138 -3.83 -8.65 13.31
CA ALA A 138 -4.58 -9.89 13.13
C ALA A 138 -3.82 -10.87 12.22
N LEU A 139 -3.30 -10.40 11.08
CA LEU A 139 -2.50 -11.21 10.17
C LEU A 139 -1.25 -11.79 10.85
N LEU A 140 -0.54 -10.99 11.65
CA LEU A 140 0.67 -11.44 12.36
C LEU A 140 0.36 -12.39 13.52
N ARG A 141 -0.87 -12.41 14.04
CA ARG A 141 -1.30 -13.42 15.02
C ARG A 141 -1.46 -14.79 14.36
N GLU A 142 -2.00 -14.81 13.14
CA GLU A 142 -2.17 -16.04 12.34
C GLU A 142 -0.85 -16.50 11.69
N HIS A 143 0.01 -15.54 11.31
CA HIS A 143 1.29 -15.78 10.65
C HIS A 143 2.44 -15.04 11.34
N PRO A 144 2.91 -15.50 12.52
CA PRO A 144 3.94 -14.80 13.30
C PRO A 144 5.26 -14.54 12.55
N ASN A 145 5.60 -15.40 11.59
CA ASN A 145 6.82 -15.27 10.80
C ASN A 145 6.71 -14.26 9.63
N ALA A 146 5.54 -13.67 9.40
CA ALA A 146 5.30 -12.71 8.32
C ALA A 146 5.83 -11.30 8.64
N GLY A 147 6.09 -10.98 9.91
CA GLY A 147 6.51 -9.64 10.35
C GLY A 147 6.74 -9.55 11.85
N VAL A 148 6.77 -8.32 12.38
CA VAL A 148 7.05 -8.06 13.80
C VAL A 148 5.79 -7.55 14.51
N ALA A 149 5.17 -8.39 15.33
CA ALA A 149 3.88 -8.08 15.97
C ALA A 149 3.90 -6.85 16.91
N ALA A 150 5.06 -6.50 17.46
CA ALA A 150 5.22 -5.31 18.30
C ALA A 150 4.99 -4.00 17.52
N VAL A 151 5.21 -3.99 16.20
CA VAL A 151 5.07 -2.79 15.36
C VAL A 151 3.61 -2.30 15.34
N PRO A 152 2.61 -3.08 14.87
CA PRO A 152 1.23 -2.60 14.86
C PRO A 152 0.69 -2.29 16.26
N ALA A 153 1.10 -3.04 17.29
CA ALA A 153 0.67 -2.80 18.67
C ALA A 153 1.05 -1.39 19.16
N ALA A 154 2.33 -1.02 19.00
CA ALA A 154 2.82 0.30 19.39
C ALA A 154 2.16 1.43 18.59
N ARG A 155 1.86 1.20 17.31
CA ARG A 155 1.22 2.19 16.42
C ARG A 155 -0.24 2.43 16.77
N ILE A 156 -0.99 1.36 17.04
CA ILE A 156 -2.39 1.46 17.52
C ILE A 156 -2.43 2.25 18.83
N GLU A 157 -1.55 1.93 19.77
CA GLU A 157 -1.48 2.65 21.05
C GLU A 157 -1.18 4.14 20.84
N ALA A 158 -0.21 4.48 19.98
CA ALA A 158 0.12 5.87 19.66
C ALA A 158 -1.07 6.65 19.07
N ILE A 159 -1.82 6.03 18.14
CA ILE A 159 -3.02 6.64 17.55
C ILE A 159 -4.11 6.83 18.63
N ASP A 160 -4.32 5.85 19.51
CA ASP A 160 -5.31 5.92 20.59
C ASP A 160 -4.98 7.06 21.58
N HIS A 161 -3.70 7.24 21.92
CA HIS A 161 -3.25 8.36 22.75
C HIS A 161 -3.48 9.71 22.06
N LEU A 162 -3.18 9.81 20.77
CA LEU A 162 -3.39 11.03 19.99
C LEU A 162 -4.88 11.39 19.92
N ALA A 163 -5.75 10.42 19.66
CA ALA A 163 -7.20 10.62 19.63
C ALA A 163 -7.72 11.14 20.98
N LYS A 164 -7.25 10.54 22.08
CA LYS A 164 -7.59 10.98 23.45
C LYS A 164 -7.09 12.40 23.74
N ALA A 165 -5.86 12.72 23.35
CA ALA A 165 -5.28 14.06 23.53
C ALA A 165 -6.09 15.12 22.76
N ASN A 166 -6.46 14.84 21.51
CA ASN A 166 -7.26 15.72 20.66
C ASN A 166 -8.67 15.95 21.25
N ALA A 167 -9.32 14.89 21.75
CA ALA A 167 -10.61 15.01 22.42
C ALA A 167 -10.53 15.91 23.67
N ASN A 168 -9.48 15.72 24.49
CA ASN A 168 -9.25 16.55 25.67
C ASN A 168 -8.98 18.02 25.32
N ALA A 169 -8.20 18.27 24.26
CA ALA A 169 -7.93 19.62 23.77
C ALA A 169 -9.22 20.30 23.27
N ALA A 170 -10.08 19.58 22.55
CA ALA A 170 -11.37 20.09 22.08
C ALA A 170 -12.30 20.48 23.26
N ILE A 171 -12.40 19.62 24.28
CA ILE A 171 -13.17 19.90 25.51
C ILE A 171 -12.63 21.16 26.20
N THR A 172 -11.30 21.26 26.32
CA THR A 172 -10.64 22.41 26.96
C THR A 172 -10.91 23.69 26.19
N LYS A 173 -10.76 23.68 24.86
CA LYS A 173 -11.04 24.82 23.99
C LYS A 173 -12.50 25.28 24.11
N LYS A 174 -13.45 24.34 24.17
CA LYS A 174 -14.88 24.65 24.38
C LYS A 174 -15.11 25.34 25.72
N ARG A 175 -14.54 24.81 26.82
CA ARG A 175 -14.66 25.42 28.16
C ARG A 175 -14.07 26.82 28.24
N VAL A 176 -12.93 27.05 27.59
CA VAL A 176 -12.32 28.39 27.50
C VAL A 176 -13.25 29.35 26.76
N ALA A 177 -13.78 28.95 25.60
CA ALA A 177 -14.69 29.80 24.84
C ALA A 177 -16.00 30.12 25.59
N GLU A 178 -16.58 29.12 26.28
CA GLU A 178 -17.75 29.32 27.16
C GLU A 178 -17.44 30.32 28.27
N ARG A 179 -16.28 30.19 28.92
CA ARG A 179 -15.85 31.11 29.98
C ARG A 179 -15.60 32.53 29.48
N GLU A 180 -14.99 32.69 28.30
CA GLU A 180 -14.78 34.00 27.68
C GLU A 180 -16.09 34.69 27.31
N GLU A 181 -17.09 33.94 26.86
CA GLU A 181 -18.44 34.46 26.60
C GLU A 181 -19.15 34.87 27.89
N GLU A 182 -19.10 34.05 28.95
CA GLU A 182 -19.63 34.42 30.28
C GLU A 182 -19.03 35.73 30.77
N LEU A 183 -17.70 35.88 30.71
CA LEU A 183 -17.01 37.09 31.14
C LEU A 183 -17.43 38.31 30.32
N ARG A 184 -17.53 38.18 28.99
CA ARG A 184 -18.04 39.26 28.12
C ARG A 184 -19.46 39.68 28.49
N GLN A 185 -20.34 38.72 28.80
CA GLN A 185 -21.72 39.01 29.23
C GLN A 185 -21.78 39.67 30.61
N GLU A 186 -20.94 39.25 31.55
CA GLU A 186 -20.82 39.87 32.88
C GLU A 186 -20.34 41.31 32.77
N GLU A 187 -19.32 41.58 31.95
CA GLU A 187 -18.81 42.93 31.70
C GLU A 187 -19.88 43.84 31.06
N ALA A 188 -20.59 43.33 30.05
CA ALA A 188 -21.68 44.07 29.41
C ALA A 188 -22.81 44.40 30.41
N LYS A 189 -23.17 43.45 31.30
CA LYS A 189 -24.15 43.67 32.37
C LYS A 189 -23.66 44.71 33.38
N LYS A 190 -22.40 44.66 33.79
CA LYS A 190 -21.78 45.64 34.71
C LYS A 190 -21.75 47.04 34.09
N ALA A 191 -21.43 47.17 32.81
CA ALA A 191 -21.42 48.44 32.10
C ALA A 191 -22.83 49.07 32.01
N LYS A 192 -23.87 48.26 31.77
CA LYS A 192 -25.27 48.73 31.75
C LYS A 192 -25.76 49.21 33.11
N LYS A 193 -25.33 48.58 34.21
CA LYS A 193 -25.71 48.99 35.58
C LYS A 193 -25.02 50.29 36.06
N LYS A 194 -23.96 50.73 35.39
CA LYS A 194 -23.20 51.95 35.72
C LYS A 194 -23.66 53.20 34.94
N ARG A 195 -24.61 53.04 34.02
CA ARG A 195 -25.26 54.12 33.26
C ARG A 195 -26.61 54.42 33.87
#